data_AF-A0AAD2CIF1-F1
#
_entry.id   AF-A0AAD2CIF1-F1
#
_cell.length_a   1.000
_cell.length_b   1.000
_cell.length_c   1.000
_cell.angle_alpha   90.00
_cell.angle_beta   90.00
_cell.angle_gamma   90.00
#
_symmetry.space_group_name_H-M   'P 1'
#
loop_
_entity.id
_entity.type
_entity.pdbx_description
1 polymer ?
#
loop_
_entity_poly.entity_id
_entity_poly.type
_entity_poly.pdbx_seq_one_letter_code
_entity_poly.pdbx_strand_id
1 'polypeptide(L)'
;MTWVTVKAIKTSKDDMAGVGFSRKSKSSPLILARVDKIGLFGNSPLIPGLIVQKINGRDMTWVHPKDAAAEILKAPRSISITAEGFVGNVWKPRKTPTGVVLKDAEDGSVFVFQMRPDSIFLGSDIKVGMEVVAINGSPCPKPAWRATHALQRSTGKVKVVAINCTRPGRNLDKGEWWRSTRKEQESQHVESLVARAPPMMEDEYTPTFFETFCGMFPHSQSIFGTAYDRRPDFLRGVSLPSLIPGQKMVRFNSKSNTIRAYDPNGRTTKMFRLALPVS
;
A
#
# COMPACT_ATOMS: atom_id res chain seq x y z
N MET A 1 -15.80 1.78 -3.82
CA MET A 1 -15.73 2.89 -4.79
C MET A 1 -17.07 3.60 -4.76
N THR A 2 -17.07 4.90 -4.47
CA THR A 2 -18.31 5.64 -4.22
C THR A 2 -18.57 6.64 -5.35
N TRP A 3 -19.78 6.61 -5.88
CA TRP A 3 -20.28 7.62 -6.82
C TRP A 3 -21.12 8.64 -6.07
N VAL A 4 -20.85 9.92 -6.31
CA VAL A 4 -21.59 11.03 -5.71
C VAL A 4 -22.16 11.88 -6.83
N THR A 5 -23.48 11.87 -6.97
CA THR A 5 -24.19 12.75 -7.90
C THR A 5 -24.97 13.78 -7.11
N VAL A 6 -24.71 15.06 -7.36
CA VAL A 6 -25.41 16.16 -6.71
C VAL A 6 -26.03 17.05 -7.74
N LYS A 7 -27.26 17.50 -7.48
CA LYS A 7 -27.96 18.52 -8.25
C LYS A 7 -28.16 19.75 -7.37
N ALA A 8 -27.93 20.92 -7.94
CA ALA A 8 -28.23 22.21 -7.33
C ALA A 8 -29.06 23.05 -8.32
N ILE A 9 -29.95 23.88 -7.78
CA ILE A 9 -30.81 24.76 -8.56
C ILE A 9 -30.32 26.19 -8.34
N LYS A 10 -30.08 26.91 -9.44
CA LYS A 10 -29.82 28.35 -9.43
C LYS A 10 -31.15 29.09 -9.25
N THR A 11 -31.17 30.00 -8.29
CA THR A 11 -32.24 30.99 -8.10
C THR A 11 -32.00 32.25 -8.92
N SER A 12 -30.74 32.64 -9.10
CA SER A 12 -30.29 33.77 -9.93
C SER A 12 -29.14 33.36 -10.86
N LYS A 13 -28.90 34.16 -11.91
CA LYS A 13 -27.70 34.02 -12.77
C LYS A 13 -26.41 34.31 -12.01
N ASP A 14 -26.49 35.12 -10.97
CA ASP A 14 -25.35 35.56 -10.16
C ASP A 14 -25.00 34.57 -9.03
N ASP A 15 -25.79 33.51 -8.86
CA ASP A 15 -25.54 32.51 -7.82
C ASP A 15 -24.22 31.78 -8.09
N MET A 16 -23.29 31.95 -7.15
CA MET A 16 -22.00 31.28 -7.22
C MET A 16 -22.16 29.78 -6.93
N ALA A 17 -21.71 28.94 -7.86
CA ALA A 17 -21.71 27.50 -7.64
C ALA A 17 -20.86 27.09 -6.41
N GLY A 18 -19.78 27.84 -6.14
CA GLY A 18 -18.89 27.57 -5.01
C GLY A 18 -18.12 26.25 -5.15
N VAL A 19 -17.74 25.89 -6.37
CA VAL A 19 -16.89 24.73 -6.64
C VAL A 19 -15.69 25.15 -7.48
N GLY A 20 -14.51 24.64 -7.14
CA GLY A 20 -13.28 24.84 -7.88
C GLY A 20 -12.76 23.52 -8.43
N PHE A 21 -12.17 23.57 -9.62
CA PHE A 21 -11.57 22.40 -10.28
C PHE A 21 -10.06 22.55 -10.41
N SER A 22 -9.34 21.43 -10.36
CA SER A 22 -7.92 21.39 -10.65
C SER A 22 -7.56 20.11 -11.39
N ARG A 23 -6.38 20.12 -12.02
CA ARG A 23 -5.75 18.92 -12.58
C ARG A 23 -4.25 19.03 -12.36
N LYS A 24 -3.57 17.91 -12.13
CA LYS A 24 -2.12 17.88 -11.94
C LYS A 24 -1.36 18.02 -13.26
N SER A 25 -1.83 17.35 -14.31
CA SER A 25 -1.25 17.37 -15.65
C SER A 25 -2.36 17.37 -16.70
N LYS A 26 -2.01 17.57 -17.98
CA LYS A 26 -2.95 17.44 -19.11
C LYS A 26 -3.56 16.04 -19.22
N SER A 27 -2.82 15.02 -18.77
CA SER A 27 -3.21 13.60 -18.76
C SER A 27 -3.77 13.13 -17.42
N SER A 28 -3.97 14.03 -16.45
CA SER A 28 -4.60 13.67 -15.18
C SER A 28 -6.10 13.97 -15.25
N PRO A 29 -6.94 13.17 -14.59
CA PRO A 29 -8.37 13.44 -14.52
C PRO A 29 -8.65 14.77 -13.83
N LEU A 30 -9.82 15.33 -14.11
CA LEU A 30 -10.31 16.53 -13.44
C LEU A 30 -10.68 16.23 -11.99
N ILE A 31 -10.16 17.01 -11.06
CA ILE A 31 -10.37 16.83 -9.61
C ILE A 31 -11.15 18.02 -9.07
N LEU A 32 -12.08 17.76 -8.15
CA LEU A 32 -12.75 18.79 -7.37
C LEU A 32 -11.76 19.38 -6.35
N ALA A 33 -11.26 20.58 -6.59
CA ALA A 33 -10.22 21.20 -5.76
C ALA A 33 -10.77 21.85 -4.48
N ARG A 34 -11.96 22.43 -4.57
CA ARG A 34 -12.57 23.22 -3.49
C ARG A 34 -14.09 23.15 -3.58
N VAL A 35 -14.74 23.15 -2.42
CA VAL A 35 -16.19 23.30 -2.26
C VAL A 35 -16.42 24.36 -1.19
N ASP A 36 -17.09 25.44 -1.56
CA ASP A 36 -17.39 26.59 -0.70
C ASP A 36 -18.67 26.37 0.08
N LYS A 37 -18.62 26.63 1.38
CA LYS A 37 -19.77 26.50 2.29
C LYS A 37 -20.95 27.40 1.91
N ILE A 38 -20.66 28.56 1.29
CA ILE A 38 -21.66 29.58 0.93
C ILE A 38 -22.25 29.31 -0.48
N GLY A 39 -21.58 28.50 -1.31
CA GLY A 39 -22.04 28.25 -2.67
C GLY A 39 -23.20 27.26 -2.76
N LEU A 40 -23.76 27.13 -3.96
CA LEU A 40 -24.85 26.19 -4.27
C LEU A 40 -24.57 24.74 -3.83
N PHE A 41 -23.30 24.34 -3.80
CA PHE A 41 -22.88 23.01 -3.39
C PHE A 41 -22.36 22.93 -1.93
N GLY A 42 -22.46 24.00 -1.13
CA GLY A 42 -21.87 24.07 0.20
C GLY A 42 -22.43 23.07 1.21
N ASN A 43 -23.70 22.70 1.06
CA ASN A 43 -24.39 21.69 1.88
C ASN A 43 -24.45 20.31 1.21
N SER A 44 -23.76 20.14 0.08
CA SER A 44 -23.79 18.88 -0.65
C SER A 44 -22.79 17.86 -0.09
N PRO A 45 -22.93 16.56 -0.43
CA PRO A 45 -21.93 15.55 -0.11
C PRO A 45 -20.64 15.65 -0.94
N LEU A 46 -20.47 16.67 -1.79
CA LEU A 46 -19.23 16.87 -2.53
C LEU A 46 -18.09 17.24 -1.59
N ILE A 47 -16.94 16.60 -1.79
CA ILE A 47 -15.76 16.79 -0.97
C ILE A 47 -14.59 17.09 -1.91
N PRO A 48 -13.70 18.03 -1.57
CA PRO A 48 -12.45 18.19 -2.29
C PRO A 48 -11.71 16.86 -2.45
N GLY A 49 -11.20 16.62 -3.65
CA GLY A 49 -10.41 15.45 -4.02
C GLY A 49 -11.14 14.37 -4.81
N LEU A 50 -12.46 14.49 -4.99
CA LEU A 50 -13.21 13.59 -5.87
C LEU A 50 -12.86 13.85 -7.35
N ILE A 51 -12.82 12.79 -8.15
CA ILE A 51 -12.65 12.86 -9.60
C ILE A 51 -13.98 13.23 -10.22
N VAL A 52 -14.01 14.32 -10.99
CA VAL A 52 -15.22 14.80 -11.65
C VAL A 52 -15.39 14.05 -12.96
N GLN A 53 -16.44 13.22 -13.02
CA GLN A 53 -16.76 12.38 -14.17
C GLN A 53 -17.68 13.13 -15.15
N LYS A 54 -18.74 13.77 -14.64
CA LYS A 54 -19.70 14.50 -15.49
C LYS A 54 -20.15 15.81 -14.87
N ILE A 55 -20.34 16.83 -15.70
CA ILE A 55 -21.07 18.06 -15.36
C ILE A 55 -22.19 18.23 -16.37
N ASN A 56 -23.44 18.33 -15.89
CA ASN A 56 -24.65 18.42 -16.71
C ASN A 56 -24.76 17.32 -17.78
N GLY A 57 -24.37 16.09 -17.42
CA GLY A 57 -24.37 14.94 -18.33
C GLY A 57 -23.18 14.86 -19.30
N ARG A 58 -22.40 15.95 -19.45
CA ARG A 58 -21.20 15.99 -20.28
C ARG A 58 -20.00 15.40 -19.55
N ASP A 59 -19.25 14.53 -20.23
CA ASP A 59 -18.01 13.93 -19.72
C ASP A 59 -16.92 15.00 -19.51
N MET A 60 -16.23 14.91 -18.37
CA MET A 60 -15.22 15.85 -17.91
C MET A 60 -13.82 15.25 -17.82
N THR A 61 -13.63 13.97 -18.18
CA THR A 61 -12.38 13.22 -17.96
C THR A 61 -11.12 13.95 -18.47
N TRP A 62 -11.22 14.61 -19.63
CA TRP A 62 -10.09 15.27 -20.30
C TRP A 62 -10.27 16.80 -20.45
N VAL A 63 -11.26 17.36 -19.76
CA VAL A 63 -11.65 18.76 -19.90
C VAL A 63 -10.73 19.66 -19.07
N HIS A 64 -10.39 20.85 -19.60
CA HIS A 64 -9.61 21.82 -18.85
C HIS A 64 -10.42 22.37 -17.66
N PRO A 65 -9.82 22.63 -16.48
CA PRO A 65 -10.55 23.20 -15.33
C PRO A 65 -11.33 24.49 -15.63
N LYS A 66 -10.78 25.34 -16.51
CA LYS A 66 -11.42 26.57 -16.99
C LYS A 66 -12.70 26.28 -17.79
N ASP A 67 -12.65 25.29 -18.68
CA ASP A 67 -13.81 24.90 -19.48
C ASP A 67 -14.87 24.23 -18.62
N ALA A 68 -14.48 23.37 -17.68
CA ALA A 68 -15.38 22.78 -16.71
C ALA A 68 -16.11 23.85 -15.87
N ALA A 69 -15.41 24.90 -15.43
CA ALA A 69 -16.02 26.04 -14.76
C ALA A 69 -17.00 26.80 -15.69
N ALA A 70 -16.63 26.99 -16.96
CA ALA A 70 -17.51 27.63 -17.95
C ALA A 70 -18.79 26.81 -18.21
N GLU A 71 -18.72 25.47 -18.20
CA GLU A 71 -19.89 24.60 -18.35
C GLU A 71 -20.89 24.76 -17.18
N ILE A 72 -20.41 25.03 -15.97
CA ILE A 72 -21.27 25.37 -14.82
C ILE A 72 -21.94 26.74 -15.00
N LEU A 73 -21.20 27.72 -15.52
CA LEU A 73 -21.74 29.06 -15.77
C LEU A 73 -22.82 29.05 -16.85
N LYS A 74 -22.62 28.28 -17.93
CA LYS A 74 -23.59 28.11 -19.03
C LYS A 74 -24.89 27.41 -18.61
N ALA A 75 -24.89 26.67 -17.50
CA ALA A 75 -26.06 25.93 -17.04
C ALA A 75 -27.21 26.90 -16.66
N PRO A 76 -28.40 26.80 -17.28
CA PRO A 76 -29.44 27.83 -17.18
C PRO A 76 -30.15 27.84 -15.82
N ARG A 77 -30.46 26.66 -15.25
CA ARG A 77 -31.24 26.57 -14.00
C ARG A 77 -30.79 25.47 -13.06
N SER A 78 -30.42 24.30 -13.58
CA SER A 78 -29.94 23.19 -12.75
C SER A 78 -28.51 22.85 -13.11
N ILE A 79 -27.65 22.69 -12.11
CA ILE A 79 -26.30 22.16 -12.26
C ILE A 79 -26.28 20.77 -11.64
N SER A 80 -25.83 19.76 -12.39
CA SER A 80 -25.57 18.42 -11.86
C SER A 80 -24.09 18.09 -11.97
N ILE A 81 -23.47 17.66 -10.87
CA ILE A 81 -22.08 17.20 -10.84
C ILE A 81 -22.08 15.73 -10.41
N THR A 82 -21.48 14.89 -11.24
CA THR A 82 -21.19 13.48 -10.91
C THR A 82 -19.69 13.35 -10.68
N ALA A 83 -19.32 12.91 -9.49
CA ALA A 83 -17.95 12.70 -9.09
C ALA A 83 -17.76 11.30 -8.47
N GLU A 84 -16.55 10.78 -8.55
CA GLU A 84 -16.18 9.48 -8.01
C GLU A 84 -14.96 9.58 -7.08
N GLY A 85 -14.86 8.66 -6.14
CA GLY A 85 -13.69 8.53 -5.28
C GLY A 85 -13.85 7.43 -4.25
N PHE A 86 -12.81 7.24 -3.44
CA PHE A 86 -12.84 6.33 -2.30
C PHE A 86 -12.91 7.16 -1.04
N VAL A 87 -13.94 6.93 -0.23
CA VAL A 87 -14.16 7.70 1.00
C VAL A 87 -14.12 6.75 2.18
N GLY A 88 -13.09 6.89 3.01
CA GLY A 88 -13.00 6.22 4.30
C GLY A 88 -13.60 7.09 5.39
N ASN A 89 -14.75 6.67 5.96
CA ASN A 89 -15.33 7.29 7.14
C ASN A 89 -15.15 6.35 8.32
N VAL A 90 -14.43 6.79 9.35
CA VAL A 90 -14.11 5.97 10.52
C VAL A 90 -14.30 6.78 11.79
N TRP A 91 -14.68 6.12 12.89
CA TRP A 91 -14.68 6.74 14.21
C TRP A 91 -13.34 6.46 14.90
N LYS A 92 -12.66 7.51 15.35
CA LYS A 92 -11.34 7.43 15.95
C LYS A 92 -11.37 7.88 17.41
N PRO A 93 -11.13 6.98 18.37
CA PRO A 93 -10.97 7.35 19.77
C PRO A 93 -9.74 8.25 19.99
N ARG A 94 -9.71 8.95 21.13
CA ARG A 94 -8.58 9.82 21.49
C ARG A 94 -7.30 8.99 21.62
N LYS A 95 -6.18 9.51 21.10
CA LYS A 95 -4.83 8.92 21.18
C LYS A 95 -4.65 7.52 20.54
N THR A 96 -5.65 7.00 19.82
CA THR A 96 -5.50 5.72 19.10
C THR A 96 -4.78 5.92 17.77
N PRO A 97 -3.80 5.07 17.40
CA PRO A 97 -3.20 5.12 16.07
C PRO A 97 -4.22 4.79 14.98
N THR A 98 -4.08 5.37 13.79
CA THR A 98 -4.96 5.06 12.65
C THR A 98 -4.61 3.73 11.99
N GLY A 99 -3.41 3.20 12.22
CA GLY A 99 -2.89 2.00 11.56
C GLY A 99 -2.62 2.19 10.06
N VAL A 100 -2.57 3.42 9.57
CA VAL A 100 -2.26 3.74 8.16
C VAL A 100 -0.89 4.41 8.09
N VAL A 101 -0.02 3.87 7.24
CA VAL A 101 1.30 4.43 6.94
C VAL A 101 1.21 5.16 5.61
N LEU A 102 1.53 6.45 5.62
CA LEU A 102 1.57 7.30 4.44
C LEU A 102 3.00 7.50 3.97
N LYS A 103 3.20 7.61 2.66
CA LYS A 103 4.51 7.89 2.05
C LYS A 103 4.37 8.94 0.95
N ASP A 104 5.42 9.72 0.78
CA ASP A 104 5.55 10.67 -0.33
C ASP A 104 5.96 9.95 -1.61
N ALA A 105 5.31 10.30 -2.71
CA ALA A 105 5.77 9.98 -4.06
C ALA A 105 6.72 11.09 -4.55
N GLU A 106 7.48 10.82 -5.60
CA GLU A 106 8.46 11.77 -6.14
C GLU A 106 7.81 13.05 -6.69
N ASP A 107 6.52 13.01 -7.04
CA ASP A 107 5.76 14.20 -7.45
C ASP A 107 5.19 14.98 -6.24
N GLY A 108 5.58 14.60 -5.02
CA GLY A 108 5.09 15.15 -3.77
C GLY A 108 3.62 14.83 -3.48
N SER A 109 3.02 13.82 -4.13
CA SER A 109 1.72 13.29 -3.70
C SER A 109 1.89 12.35 -2.50
N VAL A 110 0.85 12.22 -1.69
CA VAL A 110 0.87 11.36 -0.50
C VAL A 110 -0.02 10.17 -0.76
N PHE A 111 0.49 8.95 -0.57
CA PHE A 111 -0.27 7.73 -0.82
C PHE A 111 -0.25 6.81 0.39
N VAL A 112 -1.24 5.92 0.44
CA VAL A 112 -1.32 4.86 1.43
C VAL A 112 -0.27 3.80 1.09
N PHE A 113 0.83 3.78 1.85
CA PHE A 113 1.94 2.84 1.62
C PHE A 113 1.68 1.49 2.28
N GLN A 114 1.15 1.50 3.50
CA GLN A 114 0.84 0.28 4.24
C GLN A 114 -0.36 0.51 5.16
N MET A 115 -1.12 -0.55 5.39
CA MET A 115 -2.23 -0.57 6.35
C MET A 115 -2.01 -1.74 7.30
N ARG A 116 -2.00 -1.48 8.60
CA ARG A 116 -1.89 -2.53 9.61
C ARG A 116 -3.19 -3.35 9.68
N PRO A 117 -3.12 -4.64 10.07
CA PRO A 117 -4.32 -5.46 10.25
C PRO A 117 -5.29 -4.91 11.30
N ASP A 118 -4.80 -4.16 12.27
CA ASP A 118 -5.59 -3.49 13.32
C ASP A 118 -5.97 -2.04 12.96
N SER A 119 -5.83 -1.64 11.70
CA SER A 119 -6.16 -0.28 11.27
C SER A 119 -7.65 0.01 11.42
N ILE A 120 -7.99 1.20 11.90
CA ILE A 120 -9.37 1.68 11.95
C ILE A 120 -10.00 1.85 10.56
N PHE A 121 -9.17 1.90 9.51
CA PHE A 121 -9.60 1.95 8.11
C PHE A 121 -9.75 0.57 7.47
N LEU A 122 -9.47 -0.51 8.21
CA LEU A 122 -9.77 -1.86 7.76
C LEU A 122 -11.29 -2.00 7.56
N GLY A 123 -11.71 -2.49 6.40
CA GLY A 123 -13.13 -2.55 6.00
C GLY A 123 -13.65 -1.28 5.33
N SER A 124 -12.89 -0.18 5.32
CA SER A 124 -13.23 0.99 4.51
C SER A 124 -12.89 0.77 3.03
N ASP A 125 -13.37 1.70 2.19
CA ASP A 125 -13.05 1.78 0.76
C ASP A 125 -11.58 2.16 0.48
N ILE A 126 -10.84 2.63 1.49
CA ILE A 126 -9.44 3.03 1.35
C ILE A 126 -8.55 1.77 1.29
N LYS A 127 -7.68 1.68 0.28
CA LYS A 127 -6.73 0.58 0.09
C LYS A 127 -5.30 1.09 -0.06
N VAL A 128 -4.34 0.20 0.17
CA VAL A 128 -2.92 0.44 -0.11
C VAL A 128 -2.73 0.77 -1.60
N GLY A 129 -1.87 1.74 -1.90
CA GLY A 129 -1.59 2.23 -3.25
C GLY A 129 -2.48 3.39 -3.71
N MET A 130 -3.52 3.76 -2.95
CA MET A 130 -4.35 4.93 -3.28
C MET A 130 -3.68 6.24 -2.85
N GLU A 131 -3.84 7.30 -3.64
CA GLU A 131 -3.41 8.66 -3.26
C GLU A 131 -4.44 9.31 -2.34
N VAL A 132 -3.97 9.86 -1.22
CA VAL A 132 -4.78 10.63 -0.28
C VAL A 132 -4.86 12.08 -0.77
N VAL A 133 -6.08 12.52 -1.10
CA VAL A 133 -6.30 13.86 -1.66
C VAL A 133 -6.81 14.83 -0.61
N ALA A 134 -7.66 14.36 0.31
CA ALA A 134 -8.20 15.18 1.39
C ALA A 134 -8.35 14.41 2.71
N ILE A 135 -8.17 15.14 3.81
CA ILE A 135 -8.37 14.63 5.19
C ILE A 135 -9.31 15.62 5.89
N ASN A 136 -10.42 15.10 6.41
CA ASN A 136 -11.49 15.86 7.07
C ASN A 136 -12.01 17.05 6.25
N GLY A 137 -12.06 16.90 4.92
CA GLY A 137 -12.53 17.93 4.00
C GLY A 137 -11.49 19.00 3.66
N SER A 138 -10.32 19.00 4.28
CA SER A 138 -9.18 19.85 3.91
C SER A 138 -8.26 19.13 2.93
N PRO A 139 -7.60 19.84 2.00
CA PRO A 139 -6.58 19.26 1.13
C PRO A 139 -5.50 18.53 1.96
N CYS A 140 -5.04 17.38 1.48
CA CYS A 140 -4.03 16.59 2.17
C CYS A 140 -2.75 17.43 2.33
N PRO A 141 -2.29 17.68 3.57
CA PRO A 141 -1.08 18.46 3.78
C PRO A 141 0.13 17.66 3.31
N LYS A 142 1.06 18.36 2.65
CA LYS A 142 2.32 17.81 2.16
C LYS A 142 3.47 18.33 3.03
N PRO A 143 4.51 17.51 3.28
CA PRO A 143 4.70 16.11 2.86
C PRO A 143 3.96 15.10 3.75
N ALA A 144 4.12 13.80 3.51
CA ALA A 144 3.38 12.69 4.11
C ALA A 144 3.43 12.68 5.65
N TRP A 145 4.55 13.09 6.27
CA TRP A 145 4.64 13.19 7.72
C TRP A 145 3.64 14.21 8.32
N ARG A 146 3.33 15.30 7.59
CA ARG A 146 2.29 16.26 8.00
C ARG A 146 0.89 15.67 7.85
N ALA A 147 0.64 14.89 6.80
CA ALA A 147 -0.61 14.15 6.62
C ALA A 147 -0.82 13.13 7.76
N THR A 148 0.24 12.41 8.13
CA THR A 148 0.23 11.48 9.26
C THR A 148 -0.10 12.21 10.55
N HIS A 149 0.50 13.39 10.82
CA HIS A 149 0.13 14.18 11.99
C HIS A 149 -1.31 14.70 11.95
N ALA A 150 -1.81 15.11 10.78
CA ALA A 150 -3.21 15.53 10.64
C ALA A 150 -4.17 14.38 10.99
N LEU A 151 -3.89 13.16 10.51
CA LEU A 151 -4.62 11.95 10.89
C LEU A 151 -4.49 11.61 12.37
N GLN A 152 -3.29 11.71 12.95
CA GLN A 152 -3.02 11.41 14.36
C GLN A 152 -3.71 12.39 15.32
N ARG A 153 -3.76 13.69 14.98
CA ARG A 153 -4.42 14.72 15.79
C ARG A 153 -5.94 14.70 15.67
N SER A 154 -6.48 14.15 14.59
CA SER A 154 -7.91 14.00 14.41
C SER A 154 -8.50 13.06 15.46
N THR A 155 -9.67 13.41 16.01
CA THR A 155 -10.45 12.58 16.95
C THR A 155 -11.92 12.63 16.56
N GLY A 156 -12.70 11.61 16.94
CA GLY A 156 -14.10 11.49 16.51
C GLY A 156 -14.22 11.00 15.08
N LYS A 157 -15.14 11.58 14.29
CA LYS A 157 -15.39 11.15 12.91
C LYS A 157 -14.27 11.64 11.99
N VAL A 158 -13.42 10.72 11.54
CA VAL A 158 -12.33 10.98 10.59
C VAL A 158 -12.79 10.58 9.19
N LYS A 159 -12.61 11.49 8.24
CA LYS A 159 -12.95 11.30 6.83
C LYS A 159 -11.69 11.42 5.98
N VAL A 160 -11.39 10.39 5.20
CA VAL A 160 -10.28 10.39 4.25
C VAL A 160 -10.84 10.20 2.85
N VAL A 161 -10.43 11.05 1.92
CA VAL A 161 -10.76 10.91 0.50
C VAL A 161 -9.50 10.51 -0.24
N ALA A 162 -9.58 9.41 -0.96
CA ALA A 162 -8.50 8.90 -1.78
C ALA A 162 -8.97 8.60 -3.21
N ILE A 163 -8.03 8.63 -4.13
CA ILE A 163 -8.24 8.30 -5.54
C ILE A 163 -7.34 7.12 -5.93
N ASN A 164 -7.81 6.33 -6.90
CA ASN A 164 -7.01 5.24 -7.42
C ASN A 164 -5.85 5.82 -8.24
N CYS A 165 -4.62 5.59 -7.79
CA CYS A 165 -3.45 5.92 -8.59
C CYS A 165 -3.29 4.86 -9.67
N THR A 166 -3.93 5.06 -10.82
CA THR A 166 -3.75 4.22 -12.01
C THR A 166 -2.40 4.41 -12.68
N ARG A 167 -1.39 5.05 -12.04
CA ARG A 167 -0.08 5.27 -12.66
C ARG A 167 0.53 3.92 -13.08
N PRO A 168 0.52 3.58 -14.38
CA PRO A 168 1.18 2.39 -14.88
C PRO A 168 2.66 2.75 -14.95
N GLY A 169 3.52 2.01 -14.27
CA GLY A 169 4.96 2.09 -14.54
C GLY A 169 5.82 2.83 -13.51
N ARG A 170 5.26 3.29 -12.38
CA ARG A 170 6.11 3.43 -11.18
C ARG A 170 5.99 2.15 -10.38
N ASN A 171 7.05 1.35 -10.43
CA ASN A 171 7.31 0.25 -9.50
C ASN A 171 7.32 0.82 -8.08
N LEU A 172 6.15 1.08 -7.51
CA LEU A 172 5.95 0.89 -6.08
C LEU A 172 6.09 -0.62 -5.88
N ASP A 173 7.32 -1.14 -5.86
CA ASP A 173 7.71 -2.55 -5.94
C ASP A 173 6.59 -3.53 -5.57
N LYS A 174 5.71 -3.79 -6.55
CA LYS A 174 4.63 -4.76 -6.42
C LYS A 174 5.20 -6.18 -6.39
N GLY A 175 6.52 -6.35 -6.56
CA GLY A 175 7.21 -7.64 -6.59
C GLY A 175 7.84 -8.06 -5.26
N GLU A 176 8.33 -7.14 -4.44
CA GLU A 176 9.05 -7.49 -3.20
C GLU A 176 8.19 -7.36 -1.93
N TRP A 177 7.21 -6.44 -1.92
CA TRP A 177 6.54 -6.09 -0.67
C TRP A 177 5.49 -7.11 -0.20
N TRP A 178 4.64 -7.65 -1.09
CA TRP A 178 3.72 -8.73 -0.69
C TRP A 178 4.49 -10.01 -0.33
N ARG A 179 5.69 -10.23 -0.89
CA ARG A 179 6.53 -11.37 -0.52
C ARG A 179 7.09 -11.21 0.90
N SER A 180 7.45 -10.00 1.33
CA SER A 180 7.91 -9.76 2.70
C SER A 180 6.78 -9.79 3.72
N THR A 181 5.62 -9.16 3.45
CA THR A 181 4.47 -9.23 4.37
C THR A 181 3.84 -10.62 4.44
N ARG A 182 3.82 -11.37 3.33
CA ARG A 182 3.36 -12.77 3.34
C ARG A 182 4.33 -13.67 4.09
N LYS A 183 5.65 -13.52 3.90
CA LYS A 183 6.65 -14.26 4.69
C LYS A 183 6.56 -13.93 6.17
N GLU A 184 6.32 -12.67 6.53
CA GLU A 184 6.21 -12.26 7.93
C GLU A 184 4.89 -12.73 8.58
N GLN A 185 3.78 -12.73 7.83
CA GLN A 185 2.54 -13.36 8.29
C GLN A 185 2.62 -14.89 8.35
N GLU A 186 3.28 -15.54 7.39
CA GLU A 186 3.55 -16.98 7.41
C GLU A 186 4.47 -17.34 8.59
N SER A 187 5.51 -16.55 8.88
CA SER A 187 6.36 -16.74 10.06
C SER A 187 5.60 -16.55 11.38
N GLN A 188 4.76 -15.52 11.52
CA GLN A 188 3.93 -15.33 12.72
C GLN A 188 2.92 -16.46 12.91
N HIS A 189 2.37 -16.99 11.80
CA HIS A 189 1.48 -18.14 11.87
C HIS A 189 2.23 -19.41 12.31
N VAL A 190 3.42 -19.66 11.76
CA VAL A 190 4.28 -20.79 12.14
C VAL A 190 4.72 -20.67 13.61
N GLU A 191 5.15 -19.49 14.07
CA GLU A 191 5.50 -19.26 15.49
C GLU A 191 4.31 -19.53 16.42
N SER A 192 3.10 -19.13 16.02
CA SER A 192 1.89 -19.41 16.81
C SER A 192 1.53 -20.90 16.88
N LEU A 193 1.87 -21.68 15.85
CA LEU A 193 1.69 -23.13 15.82
C LEU A 193 2.76 -23.82 16.68
N VAL A 194 4.02 -23.37 16.60
CA VAL A 194 5.11 -23.88 17.45
C VAL A 194 4.84 -23.58 18.92
N ALA A 195 4.34 -22.39 19.26
CA ALA A 195 3.98 -22.03 20.63
C ALA A 195 2.80 -22.84 21.21
N ARG A 196 2.00 -23.50 20.34
CA ARG A 196 0.90 -24.39 20.72
C ARG A 196 1.29 -25.86 20.75
N ALA A 197 2.49 -26.21 20.29
CA ALA A 197 2.98 -27.57 20.41
C ALA A 197 3.16 -27.90 21.90
N PRO A 198 2.61 -29.02 22.40
CA PRO A 198 2.82 -29.44 23.78
C PRO A 198 4.32 -29.63 24.04
N PRO A 199 4.82 -29.32 25.25
CA PRO A 199 6.21 -29.60 25.60
C PRO A 199 6.44 -31.10 25.45
N MET A 200 7.32 -31.49 24.52
CA MET A 200 7.72 -32.88 24.38
C MET A 200 8.45 -33.30 25.66
N MET A 201 7.91 -34.30 26.36
CA MET A 201 8.65 -34.95 27.44
C MET A 201 9.91 -35.60 26.84
N GLU A 202 11.06 -35.34 27.45
CA GLU A 202 12.38 -35.66 26.91
C GLU A 202 12.72 -37.17 26.88
N ASP A 203 11.82 -38.06 27.33
CA ASP A 203 12.21 -39.43 27.68
C ASP A 203 11.89 -40.53 26.65
N GLU A 204 11.28 -40.25 25.49
CA GLU A 204 11.05 -41.30 24.48
C GLU A 204 11.31 -40.81 23.04
N TYR A 205 12.59 -40.75 22.67
CA TYR A 205 13.02 -40.56 21.29
C TYR A 205 12.90 -41.90 20.52
N THR A 206 11.70 -42.21 20.00
CA THR A 206 11.54 -43.31 19.04
C THR A 206 11.74 -42.80 17.61
N PRO A 207 12.57 -43.47 16.78
CA PRO A 207 12.93 -43.00 15.44
C PRO A 207 11.77 -42.94 14.42
N THR A 208 10.55 -43.33 14.80
CA THR A 208 9.36 -43.39 13.94
C THR A 208 8.64 -42.05 13.75
N PHE A 209 8.91 -41.03 14.58
CA PHE A 209 8.22 -39.74 14.46
C PHE A 209 8.68 -38.92 13.24
N PHE A 210 9.96 -39.03 12.87
CA PHE A 210 10.54 -38.27 11.76
C PHE A 210 9.99 -38.73 10.39
N GLU A 211 9.76 -40.04 10.23
CA GLU A 211 9.17 -40.59 8.99
C GLU A 211 7.70 -40.17 8.82
N THR A 212 6.95 -40.06 9.93
CA THR A 212 5.55 -39.64 9.89
C THR A 212 5.40 -38.16 9.54
N PHE A 213 6.32 -37.30 10.02
CA PHE A 213 6.28 -35.86 9.74
C PHE A 213 6.71 -35.53 8.30
N CYS A 214 7.69 -36.26 7.74
CA CYS A 214 8.12 -36.11 6.35
C CYS A 214 7.10 -36.65 5.33
N GLY A 215 6.24 -37.61 5.71
CA GLY A 215 5.18 -38.15 4.85
C GLY A 215 3.99 -37.20 4.63
N MET A 216 3.74 -36.25 5.54
CA MET A 216 2.60 -35.34 5.48
C MET A 216 2.76 -34.15 4.50
N PHE A 217 3.98 -33.84 4.06
CA PHE A 217 4.25 -32.69 3.18
C PHE A 217 5.22 -33.03 2.03
N PRO A 218 4.77 -33.77 0.99
CA PRO A 218 5.63 -34.21 -0.11
C PRO A 218 6.12 -33.09 -1.05
N HIS A 219 5.80 -31.82 -0.80
CA HIS A 219 6.21 -30.67 -1.62
C HIS A 219 7.15 -29.67 -0.92
N SER A 220 7.62 -29.95 0.30
CA SER A 220 8.54 -29.07 1.05
C SER A 220 9.99 -29.56 1.10
N GLN A 221 10.38 -30.56 0.32
CA GLN A 221 11.72 -31.19 0.39
C GLN A 221 12.90 -30.27 0.00
N SER A 222 12.67 -29.04 -0.46
CA SER A 222 13.78 -28.15 -0.86
C SER A 222 14.26 -27.18 0.21
N ILE A 223 13.71 -27.18 1.44
CA ILE A 223 14.07 -26.16 2.45
C ILE A 223 14.09 -26.73 3.87
N PHE A 224 14.97 -27.68 4.19
CA PHE A 224 15.39 -27.86 5.59
C PHE A 224 16.83 -28.39 5.64
N GLY A 225 17.78 -27.46 5.81
CA GLY A 225 19.13 -27.74 6.26
C GLY A 225 19.23 -27.35 7.74
N THR A 226 19.62 -28.31 8.56
CA THR A 226 19.75 -28.24 10.02
C THR A 226 20.79 -27.23 10.50
N ALA A 227 20.43 -26.39 11.49
CA ALA A 227 21.27 -26.04 12.65
C ALA A 227 20.42 -25.24 13.66
N TYR A 228 19.99 -25.90 14.74
CA TYR A 228 19.58 -25.23 15.98
C TYR A 228 20.83 -25.11 16.84
N ASP A 229 21.31 -23.89 17.08
CA ASP A 229 22.14 -23.59 18.24
C ASP A 229 21.71 -22.26 18.85
N ARG A 230 21.45 -22.28 20.16
CA ARG A 230 20.87 -21.18 20.94
C ARG A 230 22.00 -20.29 21.47
N ARG A 231 22.29 -19.14 20.85
CA ARG A 231 22.69 -17.87 21.52
C ARG A 231 22.44 -16.66 20.60
N PRO A 232 21.99 -15.51 21.14
CA PRO A 232 21.95 -14.26 20.40
C PRO A 232 23.33 -13.59 20.52
N ASP A 233 24.02 -13.45 19.40
CA ASP A 233 24.93 -12.36 19.03
C ASP A 233 25.86 -12.85 17.91
N PHE A 234 26.17 -11.96 16.95
CA PHE A 234 27.04 -12.15 15.78
C PHE A 234 26.47 -12.84 14.52
N LEU A 235 25.86 -12.05 13.63
CA LEU A 235 25.81 -12.35 12.20
C LEU A 235 27.09 -11.87 11.51
N ARG A 236 28.13 -12.71 11.49
CA ARG A 236 29.17 -12.68 10.45
C ARG A 236 29.59 -14.11 10.10
N GLY A 237 29.25 -14.53 8.88
CA GLY A 237 29.86 -15.67 8.20
C GLY A 237 29.20 -17.01 8.49
N VAL A 238 28.13 -17.34 7.77
CA VAL A 238 27.68 -18.74 7.68
C VAL A 238 28.65 -19.48 6.77
N SER A 239 29.55 -20.26 7.36
CA SER A 239 30.34 -21.26 6.63
C SER A 239 29.46 -22.48 6.37
N LEU A 240 29.12 -22.72 5.10
CA LEU A 240 28.61 -24.03 4.71
C LEU A 240 29.74 -25.06 4.87
N PRO A 241 29.50 -26.26 5.43
CA PRO A 241 30.49 -27.33 5.39
C PRO A 241 30.87 -27.61 3.92
N SER A 242 32.17 -27.61 3.66
CA SER A 242 32.72 -27.72 2.32
C SER A 242 32.33 -29.04 1.68
N LEU A 243 31.56 -28.98 0.58
CA LEU A 243 31.27 -30.13 -0.28
C LEU A 243 32.51 -30.64 -1.06
N ILE A 244 33.67 -29.96 -0.94
CA ILE A 244 34.90 -30.26 -1.66
C ILE A 244 36.10 -30.07 -0.71
N PRO A 245 36.98 -31.07 -0.50
CA PRO A 245 38.18 -30.94 0.31
C PRO A 245 39.09 -29.79 -0.18
N GLY A 246 39.47 -28.88 0.72
CA GLY A 246 40.43 -27.80 0.44
C GLY A 246 39.84 -26.40 0.17
N GLN A 247 38.52 -26.24 0.13
CA GLN A 247 37.88 -24.92 -0.01
C GLN A 247 37.33 -24.42 1.32
N LYS A 248 37.68 -23.17 1.70
CA LYS A 248 37.28 -22.58 3.00
C LYS A 248 36.09 -21.63 2.91
N MET A 249 35.74 -21.13 1.71
CA MET A 249 34.74 -20.07 1.61
C MET A 249 33.95 -20.16 0.32
N VAL A 250 32.62 -20.17 0.45
CA VAL A 250 31.66 -20.06 -0.64
C VAL A 250 30.89 -18.76 -0.47
N ARG A 251 30.79 -17.94 -1.51
CA ARG A 251 29.93 -16.73 -1.52
C ARG A 251 28.86 -16.85 -2.59
N PHE A 252 27.63 -16.54 -2.20
CA PHE A 252 26.51 -16.39 -3.11
C PHE A 252 26.30 -14.93 -3.47
N ASN A 253 26.15 -14.63 -4.76
CA ASN A 253 25.79 -13.31 -5.26
C ASN A 253 24.37 -13.35 -5.84
N SER A 254 23.42 -12.79 -5.11
CA SER A 254 22.00 -12.76 -5.47
C SER A 254 21.70 -11.92 -6.72
N LYS A 255 22.51 -10.91 -7.03
CA LYS A 255 22.30 -10.06 -8.21
C LYS A 255 22.61 -10.80 -9.52
N SER A 256 23.56 -11.73 -9.47
CA SER A 256 24.02 -12.48 -10.65
C SER A 256 23.60 -13.95 -10.65
N ASN A 257 22.95 -14.43 -9.59
CA ASN A 257 22.66 -15.85 -9.36
C ASN A 257 23.90 -16.73 -9.56
N THR A 258 25.03 -16.31 -8.99
CA THR A 258 26.29 -17.07 -9.06
C THR A 258 26.78 -17.46 -7.68
N ILE A 259 27.35 -18.66 -7.61
CA ILE A 259 28.08 -19.17 -6.45
C ILE A 259 29.56 -19.16 -6.82
N ARG A 260 30.39 -18.52 -5.98
CA ARG A 260 31.84 -18.51 -6.12
C ARG A 260 32.48 -19.25 -4.96
N ALA A 261 33.36 -20.19 -5.28
CA ALA A 261 34.21 -20.87 -4.32
C ALA A 261 35.61 -20.23 -4.31
N TYR A 262 36.18 -20.09 -3.13
CA TYR A 262 37.49 -19.46 -2.92
C TYR A 262 38.48 -20.44 -2.28
N ASP A 263 39.72 -20.40 -2.73
CA ASP A 263 40.84 -21.07 -2.05
C ASP A 263 41.22 -20.33 -0.74
N PRO A 264 42.11 -20.89 0.09
CA PRO A 264 42.58 -20.22 1.31
C PRO A 264 43.27 -18.87 1.07
N ASN A 265 43.71 -18.59 -0.16
CA ASN A 265 44.37 -17.33 -0.55
C ASN A 265 43.37 -16.30 -1.13
N GLY A 266 42.07 -16.60 -1.12
CA GLY A 266 41.02 -15.71 -1.63
C GLY A 266 40.90 -15.66 -3.16
N ARG A 267 41.53 -16.58 -3.88
CA ARG A 267 41.39 -16.71 -5.35
C ARG A 267 40.13 -17.50 -5.68
N THR A 268 39.40 -17.05 -6.70
CA THR A 268 38.19 -17.76 -7.15
C THR A 268 38.60 -19.04 -7.87
N THR A 269 38.16 -20.19 -7.38
CA THR A 269 38.53 -21.51 -7.94
C THR A 269 37.46 -22.08 -8.86
N LYS A 270 36.18 -21.84 -8.56
CA LYS A 270 35.04 -22.24 -9.40
C LYS A 270 33.91 -21.23 -9.32
N MET A 271 33.24 -21.03 -10.45
CA MET A 271 32.02 -20.23 -10.57
C MET A 271 30.90 -21.13 -11.10
N PHE A 272 29.81 -21.23 -10.35
CA PHE A 272 28.59 -21.89 -10.81
C PHE A 272 27.54 -20.82 -11.07
N ARG A 273 26.90 -20.88 -12.23
CA ARG A 273 25.75 -20.05 -12.57
C ARG A 273 24.51 -20.90 -12.40
N LEU A 274 23.61 -20.49 -11.52
CA LEU A 274 22.35 -21.18 -11.34
C LEU A 274 21.44 -20.82 -12.50
N ALA A 275 21.13 -21.80 -13.35
CA ALA A 275 20.07 -21.66 -14.33
C ALA A 275 18.75 -21.67 -13.57
N LEU A 276 18.08 -20.51 -13.50
CA LEU A 276 16.68 -20.49 -13.08
C LEU A 276 15.84 -21.01 -14.25
N PRO A 277 14.83 -21.85 -14.00
CA PRO A 277 13.88 -22.24 -15.03
C PRO A 277 13.21 -20.98 -15.57
N VAL A 278 13.27 -20.81 -16.89
CA VAL A 278 12.55 -19.73 -17.59
C VAL A 278 11.08 -20.12 -17.56
N SER A 279 10.28 -19.40 -16.77
CA SER A 279 8.82 -19.47 -16.78
C SER A 279 8.24 -18.56 -17.85
#